data_AF-A0A9D7ML71-F1
#
_entry.id   AF-A0A9D7ML71-F1
#
_cell.length_a   1.000
_cell.length_b   1.000
_cell.length_c   1.000
_cell.angle_alpha   90.00
_cell.angle_beta   90.00
_cell.angle_gamma   90.00
#
_symmetry.space_group_name_H-M   'P 1'
#
loop_
_entity.id
_entity.type
_entity.pdbx_description
1 polymer ?
#
loop_
_entity_poly.entity_id
_entity_poly.type
_entity_poly.pdbx_seq_one_letter_code
_entity_poly.pdbx_strand_id
1 'polypeptide(L)' 'MVMKEAKDFDAEMKRLKTYMQRIYDEGEAAWDGRKQITLGVLTSKEWSTLYWKHLDHHLRQFGA' A
#
# COMPACT_ATOMS: atom_id res chain seq x y z
N MET A 1 11.83 8.46 -1.79
CA MET A 1 12.47 7.57 -0.78
C MET A 1 13.79 7.11 -1.37
N VAL A 2 14.92 7.20 -0.66
CA VAL A 2 16.22 6.74 -1.18
C VAL A 2 16.70 5.57 -0.34
N MET A 3 16.92 4.42 -0.97
CA MET A 3 17.51 3.27 -0.28
C MET A 3 19.00 3.53 -0.09
N LYS A 4 19.45 3.51 1.16
CA LYS A 4 20.87 3.72 1.52
C LYS A 4 21.70 2.43 1.43
N GLU A 5 21.02 1.29 1.33
CA GLU A 5 21.64 -0.05 1.32
C GLU A 5 21.09 -0.85 0.13
N ALA A 6 21.92 -1.76 -0.38
CA ALA A 6 21.49 -2.72 -1.39
C ALA A 6 20.46 -3.69 -0.79
N LYS A 7 19.33 -3.83 -1.47
CA LYS A 7 18.27 -4.80 -1.16
C LYS A 7 18.10 -5.73 -2.35
N ASP A 8 17.74 -6.98 -2.08
CA ASP A 8 17.35 -7.94 -3.11
C ASP A 8 16.01 -7.49 -3.72
N PHE A 9 16.05 -7.03 -4.97
CA PHE A 9 14.88 -6.51 -5.67
C PHE A 9 13.74 -7.53 -5.76
N ASP A 10 14.06 -8.80 -6.05
CA ASP A 10 13.06 -9.84 -6.21
C ASP A 10 12.38 -10.18 -4.88
N ALA A 11 13.16 -10.19 -3.79
CA ALA A 11 12.64 -10.36 -2.45
C ALA A 11 11.70 -9.20 -2.05
N GLU A 12 12.07 -7.96 -2.36
CA GLU A 12 11.26 -6.77 -2.05
C GLU A 12 9.97 -6.73 -2.90
N MET A 13 10.07 -7.06 -4.19
CA MET A 13 8.93 -7.21 -5.11
C MET A 13 7.95 -8.28 -4.60
N LYS A 14 8.46 -9.45 -4.19
CA LYS A 14 7.63 -10.52 -3.62
C LYS A 14 6.93 -10.08 -2.35
N ARG A 15 7.62 -9.33 -1.48
CA ARG A 15 7.03 -8.79 -0.25
C ARG A 15 5.90 -7.81 -0.55
N LEU A 16 6.09 -6.88 -1.49
CA LEU A 16 5.05 -5.95 -1.91
C LEU A 16 3.80 -6.68 -2.40
N LYS A 17 3.95 -7.66 -3.30
CA LYS A 17 2.83 -8.49 -3.80
C LYS A 17 2.10 -9.21 -2.68
N THR A 18 2.83 -9.72 -1.70
CA THR A 18 2.26 -10.41 -0.52
C THR A 18 1.38 -9.46 0.31
N TYR A 19 1.80 -8.22 0.52
CA TYR A 19 0.97 -7.23 1.23
C TYR A 19 -0.28 -6.84 0.44
N MET A 20 -0.16 -6.67 -0.88
CA MET A 20 -1.32 -6.39 -1.74
C MET A 20 -2.34 -7.53 -1.69
N GLN A 21 -1.87 -8.78 -1.76
CA GLN A 21 -2.72 -9.95 -1.66
C GLN A 21 -3.43 -10.02 -0.31
N ARG A 22 -2.70 -9.76 0.79
CA ARG A 22 -3.28 -9.75 2.12
C ARG A 22 -4.40 -8.72 2.27
N ILE A 23 -4.21 -7.50 1.78
CA ILE A 23 -5.25 -6.45 1.83
C ILE A 23 -6.50 -6.90 1.06
N TYR A 24 -6.29 -7.54 -0.09
CA TYR A 24 -7.39 -8.10 -0.89
C TYR A 24 -8.12 -9.23 -0.15
N ASP A 25 -7.39 -10.18 0.44
CA ASP A 25 -7.96 -11.35 1.14
C ASP A 25 -8.70 -10.96 2.42
N GLU A 26 -8.28 -9.89 3.10
CA GLU A 26 -8.97 -9.34 4.28
C GLU A 26 -10.38 -8.81 3.94
N GLY A 27 -10.62 -8.42 2.68
CA GLY A 27 -11.93 -8.05 2.18
C GLY A 27 -12.48 -6.72 2.72
N GLU A 28 -13.53 -6.22 2.08
CA GLU A 28 -14.06 -4.87 2.33
C GLU A 28 -14.44 -4.61 3.80
N ALA A 29 -15.11 -5.59 4.42
CA ALA A 29 -15.61 -5.48 5.80
C ALA A 29 -14.50 -5.31 6.84
N ALA A 30 -13.28 -5.76 6.57
CA ALA A 30 -12.15 -5.57 7.48
C ALA A 30 -11.59 -4.13 7.47
N TRP A 31 -11.91 -3.36 6.43
CA TRP A 31 -11.34 -2.03 6.19
C TRP A 31 -12.34 -0.90 6.35
N ASP A 32 -13.64 -1.17 6.21
CA ASP A 32 -14.67 -0.16 6.37
C ASP A 32 -14.73 0.37 7.81
N GLY A 33 -14.74 1.70 7.96
CA GLY A 33 -14.72 2.35 9.28
C GLY A 33 -13.38 2.25 10.01
N ARG A 34 -12.31 1.76 9.37
CA ARG A 34 -10.99 1.62 10.01
C ARG A 34 -10.27 2.97 10.08
N LYS A 35 -9.68 3.26 11.25
CA LYS A 35 -8.97 4.52 11.51
C LYS A 35 -7.57 4.55 10.88
N GLN A 36 -7.30 5.58 10.09
CA GLN A 36 -5.99 6.01 9.63
C GLN A 36 -5.44 7.11 10.58
N ILE A 37 -4.12 7.12 10.80
CA ILE A 37 -3.45 7.94 11.82
C ILE A 37 -3.71 9.46 11.66
N THR A 38 -3.61 9.96 10.42
CA THR A 38 -3.73 11.38 10.07
C THR A 38 -5.11 11.74 9.52
N LEU A 39 -5.75 10.83 8.78
CA LEU A 39 -7.01 11.10 8.07
C LEU A 39 -8.26 10.68 8.85
N GLY A 40 -8.10 10.04 10.02
CA GLY A 40 -9.22 9.59 10.83
C GLY A 40 -9.89 8.33 10.27
N VAL A 41 -11.18 8.16 10.55
CA VAL A 41 -11.94 6.99 10.10
C VAL A 41 -12.20 7.09 8.61
N LEU A 42 -11.88 6.03 7.87
CA LEU A 42 -12.06 5.96 6.44
C LEU A 42 -12.98 4.80 6.06
N THR A 43 -13.73 4.99 4.99
CA THR A 43 -14.45 3.93 4.28
C THR A 43 -13.48 3.00 3.56
N SER A 44 -13.95 1.79 3.22
CA SER A 44 -13.19 0.84 2.39
C SER A 44 -12.70 1.44 1.06
N LYS A 45 -13.53 2.29 0.44
CA LYS A 45 -13.23 2.99 -0.82
C LYS A 45 -12.15 4.06 -0.66
N GLU A 46 -12.17 4.80 0.44
CA GLU A 46 -11.13 5.78 0.76
C GLU A 46 -9.79 5.10 1.06
N TRP A 47 -9.81 3.98 1.78
CA TRP A 47 -8.62 3.14 1.97
C TRP A 47 -8.06 2.63 0.63
N SER A 48 -8.92 2.12 -0.24
CA SER A 48 -8.52 1.65 -1.58
C SER A 48 -7.90 2.78 -2.41
N THR A 49 -8.51 3.97 -2.35
CA THR A 49 -8.02 5.17 -3.04
C THR A 49 -6.66 5.61 -2.48
N LEU A 50 -6.51 5.62 -1.16
CA LEU A 50 -5.26 5.98 -0.49
C LEU A 50 -4.14 5.02 -0.88
N TYR A 51 -4.39 3.71 -0.83
CA TYR A 51 -3.37 2.71 -1.18
C TYR A 51 -2.93 2.83 -2.63
N TRP A 52 -3.88 2.96 -3.56
CA TRP A 52 -3.57 3.15 -4.97
C TRP A 52 -2.76 4.43 -5.21
N LYS A 53 -3.21 5.59 -4.69
CA LYS A 53 -2.50 6.87 -4.87
C LYS A 53 -1.11 6.85 -4.26
N HIS A 54 -0.96 6.27 -3.07
CA HIS A 54 0.31 6.22 -2.36
C HIS A 54 1.32 5.31 -3.07
N LEU A 55 0.86 4.15 -3.54
CA LEU A 55 1.70 3.24 -4.31
C LEU A 55 2.14 3.87 -5.64
N ASP A 56 1.20 4.43 -6.40
CA ASP A 56 1.48 5.12 -7.67
C ASP A 56 2.47 6.28 -7.49
N HIS A 57 2.27 7.12 -6.45
CA HIS A 57 3.21 8.19 -6.11
C HIS A 57 4.64 7.67 -5.92
N HIS A 58 4.81 6.57 -5.20
CA HIS A 58 6.13 5.98 -4.96
C HIS A 58 6.72 5.31 -6.19
N LEU A 59 5.93 4.64 -7.02
CA LEU A 59 6.43 3.98 -8.23
C LEU A 59 6.89 4.98 -9.29
N ARG A 60 6.18 6.11 -9.44
CA ARG A 60 6.61 7.21 -10.34
C ARG A 60 7.96 7.81 -9.98
N GLN A 61 8.39 7.72 -8.71
CA GLN A 61 9.74 8.16 -8.31
C GLN A 61 10.85 7.33 -9.00
N PHE A 62 10.52 6.16 -9.52
CA PHE A 62 11.43 5.26 -10.24
C PHE A 62 11.22 5.26 -11.76
N GLY A 63 10.45 6.22 -12.30
CA GLY A 63 10.22 6.36 -13.74
C GLY A 63 9.14 5.43 -14.31
N ALA A 64 8.20 5.00 -13.49
CA ALA A 64 6.97 4.34 -13.95
C ALA A 64 6.08 5.28 -14.77
#